data_AF-K1P7Q2-F1
#
_entry.id   AF-K1P7Q2-F1
#
_cell.length_a   1.000
_cell.length_b   1.000
_cell.length_c   1.000
_cell.angle_alpha   90.00
_cell.angle_beta   90.00
_cell.angle_gamma   90.00
#
_symmetry.space_group_name_H-M   'P 1'
#
loop_
_entity.id
_entity.type
_entity.pdbx_description
1 polymer ?
#
loop_
_entity_poly.entity_id
_entity_poly.type
_entity_poly.pdbx_seq_one_letter_code
_entity_poly.pdbx_strand_id
1 'polypeptide(L)'
;MFQRLEKLNKNAFASMCIFGEDNKNTVSGVWVWKGHQLAFELSPDWQIDYESYSWKKLDPNTEETKNLVKEYFAWEGNFNGKKFNQGKIFK
;
A
#
# COMPACT_ATOMS: atom_id res chain seq x y z
N MET A 1 -11.98 2.72 -2.02
CA MET A 1 -10.61 2.98 -2.53
C MET A 1 -10.38 2.51 -3.97
N PHE A 2 -10.12 1.22 -4.28
CA PHE A 2 -9.64 0.85 -5.63
C PHE A 2 -10.56 1.19 -6.82
N GLN A 3 -11.89 1.11 -6.65
CA GLN A 3 -12.84 1.44 -7.72
C GLN A 3 -12.82 2.93 -8.13
N ARG A 4 -12.37 3.83 -7.25
CA ARG A 4 -12.26 5.28 -7.55
C ARG A 4 -10.91 5.65 -8.17
N LEU A 5 -9.97 4.70 -8.20
CA LEU A 5 -8.59 4.91 -8.64
C LEU A 5 -8.32 4.28 -10.02
N GLU A 6 -9.33 3.90 -10.80
CA GLU A 6 -9.13 3.25 -12.11
C GLU A 6 -8.21 4.03 -13.05
N LYS A 7 -8.30 5.37 -13.07
CA LYS A 7 -7.40 6.22 -13.86
C LYS A 7 -5.95 6.18 -13.37
N LEU A 8 -5.74 5.92 -12.07
CA LEU A 8 -4.43 5.84 -11.45
C LEU A 8 -3.76 4.47 -11.72
N ASN A 9 -4.51 3.40 -12.00
CA ASN A 9 -3.96 2.05 -12.21
C ASN A 9 -2.92 2.00 -13.33
N LYS A 10 -3.05 2.84 -14.37
CA LYS A 10 -2.09 2.87 -15.50
C LYS A 10 -0.70 3.35 -15.10
N ASN A 11 -0.59 4.06 -13.98
CA ASN A 11 0.63 4.71 -13.51
C ASN A 11 1.00 4.34 -12.08
N ALA A 12 0.24 3.46 -11.43
CA ALA A 12 0.47 3.04 -10.07
C ALA A 12 0.18 1.55 -9.87
N PHE A 13 0.94 0.95 -8.99
CA PHE A 13 0.82 -0.42 -8.53
C PHE A 13 0.82 -0.41 -7.01
N ALA A 14 0.02 -1.26 -6.39
CA ALA A 14 0.08 -1.42 -4.94
C ALA A 14 -0.15 -2.87 -4.53
N SER A 15 0.52 -3.27 -3.45
CA SER A 15 0.23 -4.50 -2.73
C SER A 15 -0.28 -4.14 -1.34
N MET A 16 -1.57 -4.34 -1.12
CA MET A 16 -2.23 -4.09 0.15
C MET A 16 -2.49 -5.41 0.86
N CYS A 17 -2.17 -5.47 2.14
CA CYS A 17 -2.37 -6.65 2.96
C CYS A 17 -3.25 -6.30 4.15
N ILE A 18 -4.17 -7.21 4.46
CA ILE A 18 -5.03 -7.16 5.64
C ILE A 18 -4.42 -8.12 6.65
N PHE A 19 -4.17 -7.59 7.84
CA PHE A 19 -3.59 -8.31 8.95
C PHE A 19 -4.57 -8.37 10.12
N GLY A 20 -4.54 -9.46 10.88
CA GLY A 20 -5.35 -9.63 12.09
C GLY A 20 -6.53 -10.59 11.92
N GLU A 21 -7.37 -10.63 12.95
CA GLU A 21 -8.54 -11.50 13.09
C GLU A 21 -9.80 -10.62 13.27
N ASP A 22 -10.98 -11.24 13.14
CA ASP A 22 -12.28 -10.52 13.16
C ASP A 22 -12.36 -9.48 14.30
N ASN A 23 -12.77 -8.27 13.93
CA ASN A 23 -12.84 -7.06 14.79
C ASN A 23 -11.49 -6.40 15.18
N LYS A 24 -10.33 -6.92 14.76
CA LYS A 24 -9.01 -6.27 14.95
C LYS A 24 -8.16 -6.29 13.67
N ASN A 25 -8.76 -5.87 12.56
CA ASN A 25 -8.08 -5.83 11.27
C ASN A 25 -7.24 -4.56 11.12
N THR A 26 -5.98 -4.71 10.74
CA THR A 26 -5.12 -3.61 10.31
C THR A 26 -4.82 -3.76 8.83
N VAL A 27 -4.93 -2.68 8.08
CA VAL A 27 -4.56 -2.64 6.66
C VAL A 27 -3.23 -1.93 6.51
N SER A 28 -2.26 -2.57 5.88
CA SER A 28 -1.01 -1.92 5.48
C SER A 28 -0.50 -2.48 4.17
N GLY A 29 0.26 -1.70 3.44
CA GLY A 29 0.73 -2.09 2.11
C GLY A 29 1.75 -1.14 1.53
N VAL A 30 2.29 -1.54 0.39
CA VAL A 30 3.25 -0.76 -0.37
C VAL A 30 2.59 -0.29 -1.65
N TRP A 31 2.78 0.99 -1.94
CA TRP A 31 2.37 1.61 -3.19
C TRP A 31 3.59 2.09 -3.96
N VAL A 32 3.51 1.99 -5.28
CA VAL A 32 4.51 2.43 -6.24
C VAL A 32 3.78 3.18 -7.34
N TRP A 33 4.18 4.41 -7.63
CA TRP A 33 3.62 5.18 -8.74
C TRP A 33 4.68 6.03 -9.41
N LYS A 34 4.37 6.53 -10.61
CA LYS A 34 5.24 7.48 -11.30
C LYS A 34 5.09 8.87 -10.70
N GLY A 35 6.17 9.41 -10.13
CA GLY A 35 6.22 10.76 -9.57
C GLY A 35 6.95 10.82 -8.24
N HIS A 36 7.27 12.04 -7.78
CA HIS A 36 7.99 12.26 -6.52
C HIS A 36 7.07 12.68 -5.37
N GLN A 37 5.94 13.29 -5.72
CA GLN A 37 4.88 13.74 -4.82
C GLN A 37 3.82 12.65 -4.67
N LEU A 38 2.97 12.84 -3.66
CA LEU A 38 1.93 11.91 -3.30
C LEU A 38 0.82 11.93 -4.37
N ALA A 39 0.61 10.82 -5.06
CA ALA A 39 -0.27 10.79 -6.24
C ALA A 39 -1.72 11.20 -5.92
N PHE A 40 -2.17 10.97 -4.68
CA PHE A 40 -3.53 11.31 -4.24
C PHE A 40 -3.77 12.82 -4.11
N GLU A 41 -2.72 13.63 -3.98
CA GLU A 41 -2.85 15.10 -3.96
C GLU A 41 -3.04 15.69 -5.37
N LEU A 42 -2.76 14.92 -6.42
CA LEU A 42 -2.85 15.39 -7.80
C LEU A 42 -4.30 15.53 -8.30
N SER A 43 -5.27 14.91 -7.63
CA SER A 43 -6.68 15.00 -8.00
C SER A 43 -7.58 14.96 -6.76
N PRO A 44 -8.54 15.90 -6.63
CA PRO A 44 -9.50 15.89 -5.53
C PRO A 44 -10.36 14.62 -5.49
N ASP A 45 -10.58 13.97 -6.64
CA ASP A 45 -11.32 12.69 -6.73
C ASP A 45 -10.62 11.54 -5.98
N TRP A 46 -9.31 11.64 -5.76
CA TRP A 46 -8.50 10.61 -5.12
C TRP A 46 -8.24 10.89 -3.62
N GLN A 47 -8.56 12.10 -3.15
CA GLN A 47 -8.30 12.53 -1.76
C GLN A 47 -9.28 11.93 -0.74
N ILE A 48 -10.47 11.50 -1.18
CA ILE A 48 -11.58 11.10 -0.30
C ILE A 48 -11.21 9.95 0.65
N ASP A 49 -10.54 8.91 0.13
CA ASP A 49 -10.16 7.74 0.94
C ASP A 49 -8.70 7.84 1.45
N TYR A 50 -7.90 8.79 0.93
CA TYR A 50 -6.46 8.90 1.20
C TYR A 50 -6.18 9.34 2.65
N GLU A 51 -7.01 10.21 3.22
CA GLU A 51 -6.81 10.80 4.55
C GLU A 51 -6.91 9.79 5.69
N SER A 52 -7.61 8.67 5.47
CA SER A 52 -7.73 7.60 6.46
C SER A 52 -6.46 6.74 6.59
N TYR A 53 -5.47 6.94 5.72
CA TYR A 53 -4.21 6.18 5.72
C TYR A 53 -3.02 7.09 6.03
N SER A 54 -2.04 6.55 6.73
CA SER A 54 -0.75 7.21 6.93
C SER A 54 0.20 6.87 5.78
N TRP A 55 0.73 7.91 5.13
CA TRP A 55 1.63 7.77 4.00
C TRP A 55 3.04 8.15 4.42
N LYS A 56 4.00 7.25 4.18
CA LYS A 56 5.42 7.50 4.39
C LYS A 56 6.15 7.21 3.09
N LYS A 57 6.94 8.18 2.64
CA LYS A 57 7.86 7.97 1.53
C LYS A 57 9.00 7.07 1.99
N LEU A 58 9.22 5.99 1.26
CA LEU A 58 10.29 5.02 1.51
C LEU A 58 11.49 5.32 0.60
N ASP A 59 12.70 5.07 1.09
CA ASP A 59 13.94 5.20 0.32
C ASP A 59 14.33 3.83 -0.26
N PRO A 60 14.33 3.66 -1.60
CA PRO A 60 14.66 2.38 -2.24
C PRO A 60 16.11 1.91 -1.99
N ASN A 61 17.00 2.80 -1.54
CA ASN A 61 18.39 2.44 -1.24
C ASN A 61 18.55 1.74 0.11
N THR A 62 17.58 1.92 1.02
CA THR A 62 17.61 1.31 2.36
C THR A 62 17.27 -0.18 2.30
N GLU A 63 18.02 -0.99 3.06
CA GLU A 63 17.81 -2.43 3.13
C GLU A 63 16.46 -2.80 3.77
N GLU A 64 16.01 -1.99 4.73
CA GLU A 64 14.67 -2.08 5.34
C GLU A 64 13.55 -1.96 4.30
N THR A 65 13.64 -0.98 3.39
CA THR A 65 12.64 -0.80 2.34
C THR A 65 12.64 -1.97 1.37
N LYS A 66 13.81 -2.49 1.00
CA LYS A 66 13.91 -3.65 0.11
C LYS A 66 13.28 -4.90 0.72
N ASN A 67 13.53 -5.14 2.01
CA ASN A 67 12.91 -6.24 2.74
C ASN A 67 11.39 -6.04 2.82
N LEU A 68 10.93 -4.85 3.19
CA LEU A 68 9.51 -4.53 3.29
C LEU A 68 8.80 -4.73 1.94
N VAL A 69 9.36 -4.20 0.84
CA VAL A 69 8.81 -4.42 -0.52
C VAL A 69 8.75 -5.92 -0.85
N LYS A 70 9.79 -6.68 -0.53
CA LYS A 70 9.83 -8.13 -0.78
C LYS A 70 8.72 -8.86 0.00
N GLU A 71 8.56 -8.57 1.29
CA GLU A 71 7.54 -9.19 2.13
C GLU A 71 6.12 -8.87 1.66
N TYR A 72 5.85 -7.59 1.33
CA TYR A 72 4.53 -7.17 0.83
C TYR A 72 4.25 -7.65 -0.60
N PHE A 73 5.27 -7.88 -1.44
CA PHE A 73 5.06 -8.36 -2.81
C PHE A 73 4.97 -9.88 -2.89
N ALA A 74 5.71 -10.58 -2.03
CA ALA A 74 5.63 -12.04 -1.93
C ALA A 74 4.47 -12.51 -1.04
N TRP A 75 3.89 -11.61 -0.22
CA TRP A 75 2.96 -11.96 0.87
C TRP A 75 3.54 -12.95 1.88
N GLU A 76 4.87 -13.07 1.90
CA GLU A 76 5.63 -13.99 2.72
C GLU A 76 6.65 -13.17 3.52
N GLY A 77 6.49 -13.12 4.83
CA GLY A 77 7.33 -12.29 5.69
C GLY A 77 6.86 -12.21 7.12
N ASN A 78 7.69 -11.60 7.97
CA ASN A 78 7.32 -11.31 9.33
C ASN A 78 6.78 -9.89 9.38
N PHE A 79 5.46 -9.74 9.22
CA PHE A 79 4.77 -8.45 9.26
C PHE A 79 4.69 -7.85 10.68
N ASN A 80 5.84 -7.73 11.36
CA ASN A 80 5.97 -7.38 12.78
C ASN A 80 5.07 -8.23 13.69
N GLY A 81 4.98 -9.54 13.44
CA GLY A 81 4.17 -10.47 14.22
C GLY A 81 2.66 -10.38 13.95
N LYS A 82 2.22 -9.58 12.97
CA LYS A 82 0.81 -9.56 12.56
C LYS A 82 0.52 -10.72 11.62
N LYS A 83 -0.55 -11.47 11.91
CA LYS A 83 -1.01 -12.61 11.10
C LYS A 83 -1.58 -12.10 9.78
N PHE A 84 -0.97 -12.49 8.68
CA PHE A 84 -1.50 -12.22 7.35
C PHE A 84 -2.85 -12.93 7.19
N ASN A 85 -3.85 -12.20 6.72
CA ASN A 85 -5.19 -12.73 6.47
C ASN A 85 -5.48 -12.74 4.96
N GLN A 86 -5.39 -11.57 4.31
CA GLN A 86 -5.67 -11.45 2.88
C GLN A 86 -4.79 -10.40 2.21
N GLY A 87 -4.30 -10.72 1.01
CA GLY A 87 -3.59 -9.79 0.13
C GLY A 87 -4.48 -9.33 -1.02
N LYS A 88 -4.33 -8.08 -1.45
CA LYS A 88 -5.02 -7.52 -2.62
C LYS A 88 -4.06 -6.62 -3.40
N ILE A 89 -3.93 -6.93 -4.69
CA ILE A 89 -3.12 -6.15 -5.62
C ILE A 89 -3.99 -5.08 -6.30
N PHE A 90 -3.43 -3.88 -6.41
CA PHE A 90 -3.92 -2.82 -7.28
C PHE A 90 -3.08 -2.80 -8.56
N LYS A 91 -3.72 -3.08 -9.70
CA LYS A 91 -3.13 -3.11 -11.04
C LYS A 91 -4.13 -2.61 -12.07
#